data_AF-A0ABD3R471-F1
#
_entry.id   AF-A0ABD3R471-F1
#
_cell.length_a   1.000
_cell.length_b   1.000
_cell.length_c   1.000
_cell.angle_alpha   90.00
_cell.angle_beta   90.00
_cell.angle_gamma   90.00
#
_symmetry.space_group_name_H-M   'P 1'
#
loop_
_entity.id
_entity.type
_entity.pdbx_description
1 polymer ?
#
loop_
_entity_poly.entity_id
_entity_poly.type
_entity_poly.pdbx_seq_one_letter_code
_entity_poly.pdbx_strand_id
1 'polypeptide(L)'
;MMEYLISRAAAELSIRAEVEMTLKSILHDVEQAHYLESSLSSLNELRIREERLESLQVRYDDMRETTRLEELRENERLGNILLGELIDLSARILEKDGKNRELEARLRLLEDNEVRRRSAANARDRTGIDDVGGTTDIGEVMADENDNIPVIRLEAVDDEIDIPDRVAKVDDASSSELTNAAAVTNTAASPTTYDDGPNAFVPHVLDEITLMGIFAYLDPIEIMNFAQTNKALLSKVNVMFGMGGGDEGGGGSVERGESERDSDDVRQQRPQRGGSYSEGDSTDDAVVVDDDHRDHGGDGEHREEKTRQLESMGFDPERARLALDAAGGDVVRAAELLLLDDDLPPSHDAPPDSIAHRGGMTTRSHSPSPMATMRTSSSSSSSEGGTKITPSSTTAVNSSPKLFGMPSPSHHRRQGSSTSVATAGSGGNPFSQVSSWFGGVGIDSSSIPSATIAGNIPPSTNISSSKLHKCEADAIRWRHEKEDAEANLASVEAVKEFLVTRVRDTERVVQAQKEEMREVQKRSLEDQEVIVFLDERVKALEKAVDDMKSKEAKIKKESLDIVNKNEKKSRVLSDMLRFELVRHYPKAATTLLLLAAAIRGGEAMRRNRRTKANL
;
A
#
# COMPACT_ATOMS: atom_id res chain seq x y z
N MET A 1 -10.34 -95.54 33.88
CA MET A 1 -10.23 -94.33 34.71
C MET A 1 -9.39 -93.25 34.06
N MET A 2 -8.17 -93.56 33.57
CA MET A 2 -7.34 -92.57 32.85
C MET A 2 -7.99 -91.99 31.58
N GLU A 3 -8.61 -92.83 30.73
CA GLU A 3 -9.28 -92.34 29.51
C GLU A 3 -10.39 -91.33 29.80
N TYR A 4 -11.17 -91.56 30.87
CA TYR A 4 -12.20 -90.60 31.31
C TYR A 4 -11.61 -89.26 31.76
N LEU A 5 -10.47 -89.27 32.45
CA LEU A 5 -9.78 -88.03 32.86
C LEU A 5 -9.22 -87.26 31.65
N ILE A 6 -8.68 -87.98 30.65
CA ILE A 6 -8.18 -87.37 29.42
C ILE A 6 -9.33 -86.77 28.59
N SER A 7 -10.44 -87.50 28.40
CA SER A 7 -11.62 -86.98 27.70
C SER A 7 -12.23 -85.77 28.41
N ARG A 8 -12.27 -85.78 29.75
CA ARG A 8 -12.73 -84.63 30.54
C ARG A 8 -11.80 -83.43 30.37
N ALA A 9 -10.48 -83.63 30.46
CA ALA A 9 -9.52 -82.55 30.26
C ALA A 9 -9.59 -81.96 28.83
N ALA A 10 -9.80 -82.80 27.82
CA ALA A 10 -10.00 -82.36 26.44
C ALA A 10 -11.29 -81.53 26.27
N ALA A 11 -12.40 -81.96 26.89
CA ALA A 11 -13.65 -81.20 26.89
C ALA A 11 -13.52 -79.86 27.62
N GLU A 12 -12.84 -79.83 28.77
CA GLU A 12 -12.56 -78.60 29.52
C GLU A 12 -11.66 -77.64 28.72
N LEU A 13 -10.68 -78.14 27.96
CA LEU A 13 -9.86 -77.34 27.05
C LEU A 13 -10.68 -76.78 25.87
N SER A 14 -11.59 -77.56 25.29
CA SER A 14 -12.48 -77.10 24.22
C SER A 14 -13.37 -75.95 24.70
N ILE A 15 -13.99 -76.10 25.88
CA ILE A 15 -14.84 -75.05 26.47
C ILE A 15 -14.01 -73.80 26.75
N ARG A 16 -12.78 -73.93 27.25
CA ARG A 16 -11.88 -72.78 27.46
C ARG A 16 -11.54 -72.06 26.16
N ALA A 17 -11.26 -72.80 25.08
CA ALA A 17 -10.98 -72.21 23.77
C ALA A 17 -12.21 -71.47 23.21
N GLU A 18 -13.41 -72.02 23.36
CA GLU A 18 -14.66 -71.36 22.98
C GLU A 18 -14.92 -70.09 23.81
N VAL A 19 -14.71 -70.13 25.12
CA VAL A 19 -14.81 -68.96 25.99
C VAL A 19 -13.77 -67.90 25.61
N GLU A 20 -12.53 -68.31 25.31
CA GLU A 20 -11.49 -67.38 24.87
C GLU A 20 -11.84 -66.70 23.53
N MET A 21 -12.38 -67.45 22.57
CA MET A 21 -12.84 -66.89 21.29
C MET A 21 -14.01 -65.93 21.48
N THR A 22 -14.99 -66.27 22.33
CA THR A 22 -16.12 -65.37 22.60
C THR A 22 -15.67 -64.10 23.33
N LEU A 23 -14.74 -64.19 24.29
CA LEU A 23 -14.15 -63.02 24.95
C LEU A 23 -13.37 -62.13 23.99
N LYS A 24 -12.59 -62.72 23.06
CA LYS A 24 -11.89 -61.97 22.01
C LYS A 24 -12.86 -61.27 21.06
N SER A 25 -13.96 -61.92 20.69
CA SER A 25 -15.03 -61.30 19.88
C SER A 25 -15.66 -60.12 20.62
N ILE A 26 -16.04 -60.28 21.89
CA ILE A 26 -16.64 -59.21 22.69
C ILE A 26 -15.67 -58.04 22.86
N LEU A 27 -14.38 -58.31 23.09
CA LEU A 27 -13.37 -57.26 23.19
C LEU A 27 -13.26 -56.46 21.89
N HIS A 28 -13.25 -57.15 20.74
CA HIS A 28 -13.24 -56.51 19.43
C HIS A 28 -14.49 -55.65 19.19
N ASP A 29 -15.68 -56.14 19.56
CA ASP A 29 -16.93 -55.40 19.44
C ASP A 29 -16.93 -54.13 20.33
N VAL A 30 -16.35 -54.20 21.53
CA VAL A 30 -16.20 -53.04 22.43
C VAL A 30 -15.19 -52.02 21.88
N GLU A 31 -14.07 -52.48 21.34
CA GLU A 31 -13.09 -51.61 20.67
C GLU A 31 -13.71 -50.91 19.46
N GLN A 32 -14.47 -51.65 18.65
CA GLN A 32 -15.20 -51.10 17.50
C GLN A 32 -16.26 -50.08 17.94
N ALA A 33 -17.01 -50.37 19.00
CA ALA A 33 -18.00 -49.45 19.55
C ALA A 33 -17.34 -48.14 20.04
N HIS A 34 -16.20 -48.22 20.74
CA HIS A 34 -15.46 -47.04 21.18
C HIS A 34 -14.91 -46.22 20.01
N TYR A 35 -14.42 -46.88 18.95
CA TYR A 35 -14.01 -46.19 17.73
C TYR A 35 -15.17 -45.43 17.06
N LEU A 36 -16.35 -46.07 16.97
CA LEU A 36 -17.54 -45.45 16.41
C LEU A 36 -18.03 -44.28 17.28
N GLU A 37 -17.98 -44.39 18.61
CA GLU A 37 -18.34 -43.32 19.53
C GLU A 37 -17.39 -42.12 19.39
N SER A 38 -16.08 -42.36 19.34
CA SER A 38 -15.09 -41.31 19.09
C SER A 38 -15.30 -40.63 17.73
N SER A 39 -15.61 -41.41 16.69
CA SER A 39 -15.92 -40.88 15.36
C SER A 39 -17.20 -40.04 15.36
N LEU A 40 -18.27 -40.49 16.02
CA LEU A 40 -19.51 -39.73 16.16
C LEU A 40 -19.33 -38.43 16.95
N SER A 41 -18.52 -38.46 18.01
CA SER A 41 -18.17 -37.25 18.76
C SER A 41 -17.44 -36.23 17.87
N SER A 42 -16.46 -36.68 17.08
CA SER A 42 -15.74 -35.79 16.15
C SER A 42 -16.64 -35.20 15.06
N LEU A 43 -17.60 -35.98 14.53
CA LEU A 43 -18.59 -35.49 13.56
C LEU A 43 -19.55 -34.48 14.19
N ASN A 44 -19.96 -34.69 15.44
CA ASN A 44 -20.82 -33.75 16.15
C ASN A 44 -20.10 -32.42 16.41
N GLU A 45 -18.82 -32.46 16.80
CA GLU A 45 -18.00 -31.25 16.93
C GLU A 45 -17.87 -30.49 15.61
N LEU A 46 -17.64 -31.20 14.49
CA LEU A 46 -17.57 -30.58 13.17
C LEU A 46 -18.90 -29.90 12.81
N ARG A 47 -20.02 -30.56 13.04
CA ARG A 47 -21.35 -29.99 12.81
C ARG A 47 -21.59 -28.71 13.61
N ILE A 48 -21.18 -28.68 14.88
CA ILE A 48 -21.31 -27.47 15.72
C ILE A 48 -20.41 -26.34 15.18
N ARG A 49 -19.21 -26.66 14.68
CA ARG A 49 -18.32 -25.67 14.05
C ARG A 49 -18.91 -25.14 12.74
N GLU A 50 -19.51 -25.99 11.91
CA GLU A 50 -20.22 -25.60 10.69
C GLU A 50 -21.38 -24.65 10.99
N GLU A 51 -22.25 -24.99 11.94
CA GLU A 51 -23.36 -24.12 12.35
C GLU A 51 -22.87 -22.77 12.88
N ARG A 52 -21.75 -22.76 13.62
CA ARG A 52 -21.12 -21.52 14.08
C ARG A 52 -20.57 -20.68 12.93
N LEU A 53 -19.96 -21.30 11.93
CA LEU A 53 -19.48 -20.61 10.72
C LEU A 53 -20.63 -20.02 9.91
N GLU A 54 -21.71 -20.79 9.71
CA GLU A 54 -22.92 -20.29 9.05
C GLU A 54 -23.52 -19.08 9.79
N SER A 55 -23.60 -19.13 11.12
CA SER A 55 -24.10 -18.00 11.92
C SER A 55 -23.22 -16.74 11.81
N LEU A 56 -21.90 -16.92 11.71
CA LEU A 56 -20.96 -15.81 11.50
C LEU A 56 -21.07 -15.24 10.10
N GLN A 57 -21.26 -16.10 9.10
CA GLN A 57 -21.45 -15.69 7.71
C GLN A 57 -22.72 -14.85 7.55
N VAL A 58 -23.85 -15.28 8.11
CA VAL A 58 -25.10 -14.50 8.10
C VAL A 58 -24.89 -13.13 8.73
N ARG A 59 -24.20 -13.06 9.87
CA ARG A 59 -23.91 -11.77 10.54
C ARG A 59 -23.01 -10.85 9.69
N TYR A 60 -22.04 -11.41 8.97
CA TYR A 60 -21.18 -10.66 8.08
C TYR A 60 -21.97 -10.11 6.88
N ASP A 61 -22.84 -10.93 6.29
CA ASP A 61 -23.71 -10.52 5.19
C ASP A 61 -24.70 -9.44 5.62
N ASP A 62 -25.31 -9.57 6.81
CA ASP A 62 -26.17 -8.53 7.40
C ASP A 62 -25.42 -7.20 7.58
N MET A 63 -24.21 -7.25 8.15
CA MET A 63 -23.39 -6.04 8.34
C MET A 63 -23.04 -5.40 6.99
N ARG A 64 -22.66 -6.19 6.00
CA ARG A 64 -22.36 -5.71 4.64
C ARG A 64 -23.60 -5.09 3.97
N GLU A 65 -24.78 -5.67 4.17
CA GLU A 65 -26.04 -5.12 3.65
C GLU A 65 -26.41 -3.80 4.35
N THR A 66 -26.19 -3.68 5.66
CA THR A 66 -26.41 -2.42 6.38
C THR A 66 -25.52 -1.28 5.87
N THR A 67 -24.23 -1.54 5.63
CA THR A 67 -23.31 -0.54 5.06
C THR A 67 -23.75 -0.10 3.66
N ARG A 68 -24.15 -1.05 2.79
CA ARG A 68 -24.70 -0.71 1.46
C ARG A 68 -25.95 0.15 1.54
N LEU A 69 -26.84 -0.11 2.50
CA LEU A 69 -28.05 0.69 2.68
C LEU A 69 -27.75 2.11 3.18
N GLU A 70 -26.73 2.27 4.03
CA GLU A 70 -26.26 3.59 4.47
C GLU A 70 -25.64 4.38 3.32
N GLU A 71 -24.79 3.75 2.51
CA GLU A 71 -24.23 4.35 1.28
C GLU A 71 -25.32 4.77 0.30
N LEU A 72 -26.35 3.96 0.09
CA LEU A 72 -27.48 4.32 -0.76
C LEU A 72 -28.26 5.53 -0.23
N ARG A 73 -28.47 5.62 1.09
CA ARG A 73 -29.11 6.79 1.72
C ARG A 73 -28.24 8.04 1.60
N GLU A 74 -26.93 7.91 1.76
CA GLU A 74 -26.02 9.05 1.59
C GLU A 74 -25.97 9.51 0.13
N ASN A 75 -25.93 8.58 -0.82
CA ASN A 75 -26.02 8.89 -2.25
C ASN A 75 -27.35 9.57 -2.60
N GLU A 76 -28.47 9.13 -2.04
CA GLU A 76 -29.76 9.80 -2.19
C GLU A 76 -29.72 11.22 -1.60
N ARG A 77 -29.11 11.40 -0.42
CA ARG A 77 -28.94 12.71 0.22
C ARG A 77 -28.10 13.65 -0.64
N LEU A 78 -26.97 13.17 -1.17
CA LEU A 78 -26.08 13.94 -2.04
C LEU A 78 -26.78 14.28 -3.36
N GLY A 79 -27.52 13.32 -3.94
CA GLY A 79 -28.33 13.54 -5.13
C GLY A 79 -29.37 14.64 -4.93
N ASN A 80 -30.05 14.65 -3.77
CA ASN A 80 -31.01 15.70 -3.41
C ASN A 80 -30.34 17.08 -3.22
N ILE A 81 -29.15 17.14 -2.63
CA ILE A 81 -28.39 18.39 -2.49
C ILE A 81 -27.99 18.94 -3.87
N LEU A 82 -27.43 18.09 -4.75
CA LEU A 82 -27.04 18.48 -6.11
C LEU A 82 -28.23 18.95 -6.94
N LEU A 83 -29.38 18.27 -6.81
CA LEU A 83 -30.60 18.69 -7.49
C LEU A 83 -31.09 20.06 -6.98
N GLY A 84 -30.98 20.32 -5.68
CA GLY A 84 -31.27 21.62 -5.08
C GLY A 84 -30.37 22.73 -5.62
N GLU A 85 -29.05 22.50 -5.65
CA GLU A 85 -28.08 23.45 -6.21
C GLU A 85 -28.33 23.72 -7.70
N LEU A 86 -28.71 22.71 -8.47
CA LEU A 86 -29.06 22.86 -9.89
C LEU A 86 -30.30 23.74 -10.08
N ILE A 87 -31.32 23.57 -9.23
CA ILE A 87 -32.52 24.41 -9.23
C ILE A 87 -32.14 25.87 -8.90
N ASP A 88 -31.32 26.10 -7.87
CA ASP A 88 -30.86 27.44 -7.49
C ASP A 88 -29.99 28.10 -8.56
N LEU A 89 -29.15 27.32 -9.25
CA LEU A 89 -28.35 27.81 -10.38
C LEU A 89 -29.26 28.18 -11.56
N SER A 90 -30.27 27.36 -11.86
CA SER A 90 -31.22 27.63 -12.94
C SER A 90 -32.05 28.89 -12.66
N ALA A 91 -32.45 29.12 -11.41
CA ALA A 91 -33.14 30.33 -10.98
C ALA A 91 -32.26 31.57 -11.15
N ARG A 92 -30.98 31.50 -10.74
CA ARG A 92 -30.00 32.58 -10.93
C ARG A 92 -29.74 32.91 -12.40
N ILE A 93 -29.67 31.89 -13.27
CA ILE A 93 -29.52 32.09 -14.72
C ILE A 93 -30.75 32.80 -15.29
N LEU A 94 -31.96 32.36 -14.92
CA LEU A 94 -33.21 33.01 -15.36
C LEU A 94 -33.31 34.47 -14.90
N GLU A 95 -32.88 34.78 -13.67
CA GLU A 95 -32.83 36.15 -13.16
C GLU A 95 -31.83 37.02 -13.95
N LYS A 96 -30.64 36.47 -14.24
CA LYS A 96 -29.62 37.15 -15.05
C LYS A 96 -30.10 37.41 -16.47
N ASP A 97 -30.77 36.44 -17.09
CA ASP A 97 -31.36 36.60 -18.42
C ASP A 97 -32.49 37.65 -18.42
N GLY A 98 -33.27 37.73 -17.35
CA GLY A 98 -34.26 38.80 -17.14
C GLY A 98 -33.62 40.19 -17.13
N LYS A 99 -32.56 40.38 -16.31
CA LYS A 99 -31.80 41.64 -16.24
C LYS A 99 -31.14 41.99 -17.58
N ASN A 100 -30.59 41.00 -18.29
CA ASN A 100 -30.01 41.20 -19.62
C ASN A 100 -31.04 41.66 -20.63
N ARG A 101 -32.25 41.09 -20.64
CA ARG A 101 -33.35 41.54 -21.52
C ARG A 101 -33.78 42.97 -21.19
N GLU A 102 -33.80 43.35 -19.91
CA GLU A 102 -34.10 44.73 -19.51
C GLU A 102 -33.02 45.71 -20.01
N LEU A 103 -31.73 45.35 -19.85
CA LEU A 103 -30.63 46.15 -20.37
C LEU A 103 -30.66 46.26 -21.90
N GLU A 104 -30.97 45.17 -22.60
CA GLU A 104 -31.12 45.17 -24.06
C GLU A 104 -32.29 46.08 -24.49
N ALA A 105 -33.43 46.02 -23.79
CA ALA A 105 -34.56 46.91 -24.04
C ALA A 105 -34.21 48.40 -23.79
N ARG A 106 -33.44 48.70 -22.73
CA ARG A 106 -32.94 50.05 -22.45
C ARG A 106 -31.98 50.54 -23.53
N LEU A 107 -31.08 49.69 -24.02
CA LEU A 107 -30.17 50.03 -25.12
C LEU A 107 -30.94 50.36 -26.39
N ARG A 108 -31.95 49.56 -26.76
CA ARG A 108 -32.82 49.86 -27.91
C ARG A 108 -33.54 51.21 -27.78
N LEU A 109 -34.06 51.53 -26.59
CA LEU A 109 -34.71 52.83 -26.33
C LEU A 109 -33.73 54.01 -26.46
N LEU A 110 -32.48 53.84 -26.01
CA LEU A 110 -31.45 54.87 -26.17
C LEU A 110 -31.05 55.05 -27.64
N GLU A 111 -30.89 53.95 -28.37
CA GLU A 111 -30.61 53.95 -29.81
C GLU A 111 -31.72 54.67 -30.59
N ASP A 112 -32.99 54.35 -30.35
CA ASP A 112 -34.14 55.01 -30.96
C ASP A 112 -34.19 56.52 -30.66
N ASN A 113 -33.86 56.91 -29.42
CA ASN A 113 -33.78 58.32 -29.02
C ASN A 113 -32.63 59.05 -29.72
N GLU A 114 -31.49 58.39 -29.93
CA GLU A 114 -30.35 58.97 -30.63
C GLU A 114 -30.64 59.15 -32.12
N VAL A 115 -31.28 58.17 -32.76
CA VAL A 115 -31.77 58.28 -34.15
C VAL A 115 -32.74 59.46 -34.29
N ARG A 116 -33.67 59.64 -33.35
CA ARG A 116 -34.56 60.83 -33.33
C ARG A 116 -33.79 62.13 -33.17
N ARG A 117 -32.79 62.21 -32.29
CA ARG A 117 -31.93 63.40 -32.13
C ARG A 117 -31.17 63.73 -33.40
N ARG A 118 -30.56 62.73 -34.06
CA ARG A 118 -29.84 62.92 -35.33
C ARG A 118 -30.80 63.37 -36.45
N SER A 119 -31.99 62.80 -36.52
CA SER A 119 -33.02 63.22 -37.47
C SER A 119 -33.46 64.67 -37.24
N ALA A 120 -33.69 65.08 -35.99
CA ALA A 120 -34.05 66.45 -35.63
C ALA A 120 -32.92 67.46 -35.89
N ALA A 121 -31.66 67.09 -35.68
CA ALA A 121 -30.50 67.92 -36.02
C ALA A 121 -30.38 68.11 -37.53
N ASN A 122 -30.48 67.03 -38.32
CA ASN A 122 -30.43 67.10 -39.78
C ASN A 122 -31.60 67.90 -40.39
N ALA A 123 -32.76 67.95 -39.72
CA ALA A 123 -33.87 68.79 -40.13
C ALA A 123 -33.59 70.30 -39.97
N ARG A 124 -32.78 70.71 -38.98
CA ARG A 124 -32.37 72.11 -38.79
C ARG A 124 -31.34 72.58 -39.83
N ASP A 125 -30.37 71.73 -40.18
CA ASP A 125 -29.35 72.07 -41.19
C ASP A 125 -29.93 72.24 -42.59
N ARG A 126 -31.07 71.62 -42.90
CA ARG A 126 -31.76 71.82 -44.18
C ARG A 126 -32.52 73.14 -44.33
N THR A 127 -32.66 73.94 -43.27
CA THR A 127 -33.37 75.23 -43.31
C THR A 127 -32.46 76.47 -43.31
N GLY A 128 -31.13 76.30 -43.40
CA GLY A 128 -30.15 77.37 -43.19
C GLY A 128 -29.19 77.63 -44.35
N ILE A 129 -29.58 77.39 -45.60
CA ILE A 129 -28.78 77.73 -46.80
C ILE A 129 -29.54 78.76 -47.62
N ASP A 130 -29.32 80.02 -47.28
CA ASP A 130 -29.43 81.22 -48.11
C ASP A 130 -28.82 82.38 -47.28
N ASP A 131 -27.51 82.63 -47.36
CA ASP A 131 -26.90 83.95 -47.65
C ASP A 131 -25.36 83.90 -47.59
N VAL A 132 -24.74 84.81 -48.34
CA VAL A 132 -23.45 84.70 -49.04
C VAL A 132 -22.30 85.48 -48.38
N GLY A 133 -21.10 84.88 -48.37
CA GLY A 133 -19.82 85.55 -48.67
C GLY A 133 -19.02 86.20 -47.53
N GLY A 134 -17.69 86.00 -47.54
CA GLY A 134 -16.74 86.88 -46.83
C GLY A 134 -15.50 86.21 -46.24
N THR A 135 -14.49 86.00 -47.09
CA THR A 135 -13.03 86.16 -46.90
C THR A 135 -12.38 86.19 -45.50
N THR A 136 -11.17 85.58 -45.43
CA THR A 136 -9.96 86.02 -44.68
C THR A 136 -10.06 86.01 -43.15
N ASP A 137 -9.04 85.84 -42.33
CA ASP A 137 -7.61 85.51 -42.44
C ASP A 137 -7.16 85.28 -40.98
N ILE A 138 -5.99 84.66 -40.87
CA ILE A 138 -5.13 84.38 -39.73
C ILE A 138 -5.28 85.28 -38.48
N GLY A 139 -5.18 84.65 -37.30
CA GLY A 139 -4.72 85.29 -36.07
C GLY A 139 -5.32 84.60 -34.83
N GLU A 140 -4.58 83.83 -34.04
CA GLU A 140 -3.56 84.26 -33.07
C GLU A 140 -4.13 84.14 -31.65
N VAL A 141 -3.30 83.64 -30.71
CA VAL A 141 -3.34 83.95 -29.26
C VAL A 141 -4.53 83.35 -28.48
N MET A 142 -4.44 82.79 -27.27
CA MET A 142 -3.44 82.33 -26.30
C MET A 142 -4.29 81.92 -25.09
N ALA A 143 -3.78 81.02 -24.23
CA ALA A 143 -4.12 80.96 -22.80
C ALA A 143 -5.61 80.66 -22.48
N ASP A 144 -6.05 80.24 -21.31
CA ASP A 144 -5.48 79.77 -20.05
C ASP A 144 -6.66 79.05 -19.37
N GLU A 145 -6.33 78.15 -18.45
CA GLU A 145 -7.04 77.81 -17.19
C GLU A 145 -8.58 77.80 -17.06
N ASN A 146 -9.01 76.77 -16.30
CA ASN A 146 -10.07 76.78 -15.28
C ASN A 146 -11.54 76.47 -15.64
N ASP A 147 -11.98 75.34 -15.07
CA ASP A 147 -13.13 75.20 -14.16
C ASP A 147 -14.48 75.84 -14.56
N ASN A 148 -15.36 75.03 -15.17
CA ASN A 148 -16.74 74.81 -14.67
C ASN A 148 -17.49 73.84 -15.61
N ILE A 149 -17.60 72.57 -15.24
CA ILE A 149 -18.58 71.66 -15.83
C ILE A 149 -19.73 71.51 -14.82
N PRO A 150 -20.98 71.82 -15.18
CA PRO A 150 -22.10 71.72 -14.26
C PRO A 150 -22.43 70.24 -14.02
N VAL A 151 -22.26 69.83 -12.78
CA VAL A 151 -22.73 68.56 -12.21
C VAL A 151 -24.24 68.46 -12.41
N ILE A 152 -24.67 67.59 -13.31
CA ILE A 152 -26.08 67.18 -13.42
C ILE A 152 -26.34 66.20 -12.27
N ARG A 153 -27.03 66.71 -11.25
CA ARG A 153 -27.49 65.99 -10.07
C ARG A 153 -28.65 65.07 -10.48
N LEU A 154 -28.36 63.78 -10.63
CA LEU A 154 -29.37 62.72 -10.68
C LEU A 154 -29.90 62.53 -9.26
N GLU A 155 -31.12 63.01 -9.01
CA GLU A 155 -31.88 62.68 -7.82
C GLU A 155 -32.27 61.20 -7.88
N ALA A 156 -31.60 60.40 -7.04
CA ALA A 156 -32.02 59.05 -6.72
C ALA A 156 -33.32 59.14 -5.89
N VAL A 157 -34.35 58.45 -6.36
CA VAL A 157 -35.55 58.16 -5.61
C VAL A 157 -35.19 57.03 -4.65
N ASP A 158 -35.06 57.38 -3.37
CA ASP A 158 -34.94 56.44 -2.25
C ASP A 158 -36.34 55.84 -1.98
N ASP A 159 -36.67 54.72 -2.61
CA ASP A 159 -37.72 53.83 -2.12
C ASP A 159 -37.10 52.86 -1.11
N GLU A 160 -37.34 53.20 0.15
CA GLU A 160 -37.04 52.48 1.38
C GLU A 160 -37.84 51.15 1.42
N ILE A 161 -37.23 50.07 0.92
CA ILE A 161 -37.64 48.69 1.25
C ILE A 161 -36.75 48.19 2.39
N ASP A 162 -37.34 48.22 3.58
CA ASP A 162 -36.80 47.75 4.83
C ASP A 162 -36.68 46.20 4.81
N ILE A 163 -35.48 45.68 4.55
CA ILE A 163 -35.14 44.26 4.74
C ILE A 163 -34.11 44.20 5.87
N PRO A 164 -34.36 43.43 6.96
CA PRO A 164 -33.51 43.45 8.13
C PRO A 164 -32.15 42.83 7.86
N ASP A 165 -31.12 43.65 8.06
CA ASP A 165 -29.72 43.28 8.07
C ASP A 165 -29.41 42.32 9.23
N ARG A 166 -29.19 41.05 8.90
CA ARG A 166 -28.50 40.10 9.78
C ARG A 166 -27.37 39.43 9.01
N VAL A 167 -26.16 39.92 9.31
CA VAL A 167 -24.88 39.20 9.37
C VAL A 167 -24.14 39.00 8.04
N ALA A 168 -23.24 39.97 7.80
CA ALA A 168 -21.80 39.81 7.58
C ALA A 168 -21.34 38.58 6.79
N LYS A 169 -20.85 38.78 5.56
CA LYS A 169 -19.41 39.01 5.28
C LYS A 169 -18.48 38.00 5.95
N VAL A 170 -18.04 37.03 5.15
CA VAL A 170 -16.67 36.51 5.20
C VAL A 170 -16.11 36.70 3.80
N ASP A 171 -15.04 37.46 3.72
CA ASP A 171 -14.28 37.76 2.52
C ASP A 171 -13.52 36.51 2.04
N ASP A 172 -13.44 36.45 0.71
CA ASP A 172 -12.57 35.62 -0.11
C ASP A 172 -11.10 35.67 0.30
N ALA A 173 -10.46 34.50 0.29
CA ALA A 173 -9.10 34.36 -0.23
C ALA A 173 -8.90 32.97 -0.86
N SER A 174 -8.84 32.97 -2.19
CA SER A 174 -8.07 32.06 -3.04
C SER A 174 -8.60 30.65 -3.31
N SER A 175 -9.47 30.54 -4.32
CA SER A 175 -9.49 29.38 -5.24
C SER A 175 -9.42 29.90 -6.67
N SER A 176 -8.24 29.79 -7.28
CA SER A 176 -8.01 29.96 -8.70
C SER A 176 -8.29 28.66 -9.45
N GLU A 177 -9.17 28.77 -10.44
CA GLU A 177 -9.12 28.11 -11.76
C GLU A 177 -9.08 26.58 -11.85
N LEU A 178 -10.26 26.01 -12.12
CA LEU A 178 -10.42 24.84 -12.97
C LEU A 178 -11.13 25.27 -14.26
N THR A 179 -10.44 25.21 -15.40
CA THR A 179 -11.09 25.04 -16.71
C THR A 179 -10.36 24.00 -17.57
N ASN A 180 -11.16 23.03 -18.01
CA ASN A 180 -11.20 22.35 -19.31
C ASN A 180 -10.13 21.32 -19.76
N ALA A 181 -10.64 20.08 -19.81
CA ALA A 181 -10.80 19.23 -21.01
C ALA A 181 -9.61 18.43 -21.58
N ALA A 182 -9.74 17.11 -21.44
CA ALA A 182 -9.56 16.06 -22.45
C ALA A 182 -8.60 16.33 -23.62
N ALA A 183 -7.38 15.78 -23.54
CA ALA A 183 -6.87 14.69 -24.38
C ALA A 183 -5.32 14.65 -24.34
N VAL A 184 -4.78 13.44 -24.48
CA VAL A 184 -3.40 13.13 -24.93
C VAL A 184 -2.28 13.07 -23.87
N THR A 185 -1.56 11.94 -23.93
CA THR A 185 -0.16 11.66 -23.53
C THR A 185 0.25 11.58 -22.05
N ASN A 186 0.64 10.36 -21.66
CA ASN A 186 1.64 10.05 -20.65
C ASN A 186 2.84 10.99 -20.76
N THR A 187 2.98 11.91 -19.81
CA THR A 187 4.20 12.70 -19.62
C THR A 187 4.52 12.79 -18.14
N ALA A 188 5.61 12.12 -17.77
CA ALA A 188 6.55 12.38 -16.68
C ALA A 188 6.06 13.23 -15.49
N ALA A 189 5.86 12.57 -14.35
CA ALA A 189 5.93 13.23 -13.05
C ALA A 189 7.40 13.58 -12.73
N SER A 190 7.63 14.84 -12.38
CA SER A 190 8.90 15.34 -11.84
C SER A 190 9.27 14.62 -10.54
N PRO A 191 10.56 14.40 -10.28
CA PRO A 191 11.04 13.75 -9.07
C PRO A 191 10.89 14.71 -7.89
N THR A 192 10.00 14.38 -6.97
CA THR A 192 10.09 14.91 -5.60
C THR A 192 11.33 14.31 -4.97
N THR A 193 12.27 15.17 -4.60
CA THR A 193 13.46 14.86 -3.80
C THR A 193 13.02 14.30 -2.46
N TYR A 194 12.87 12.97 -2.39
CA TYR A 194 12.85 12.25 -1.14
C TYR A 194 14.29 12.09 -0.67
N ASP A 195 14.50 12.48 0.58
CA ASP A 195 15.74 12.36 1.32
C ASP A 195 16.20 10.90 1.31
N ASP A 196 17.38 10.66 0.73
CA ASP A 196 17.99 9.35 0.49
C ASP A 196 18.34 8.69 1.83
N GLY A 197 17.41 7.91 2.37
CA GLY A 197 17.73 6.90 3.36
C GLY A 197 18.62 5.83 2.71
N PRO A 198 19.77 5.43 3.30
CA PRO A 198 20.77 4.56 2.68
C PRO A 198 20.34 3.11 2.38
N ASN A 199 19.04 2.79 2.49
CA ASN A 199 18.49 1.43 2.35
C ASN A 199 17.35 1.31 1.33
N ALA A 200 17.09 2.32 0.49
CA ALA A 200 16.17 2.14 -0.63
C ALA A 200 16.80 1.13 -1.61
N PHE A 201 16.25 -0.09 -1.68
CA PHE A 201 16.72 -1.15 -2.56
C PHE A 201 16.67 -0.65 -4.01
N VAL A 202 17.82 -0.30 -4.57
CA VAL A 202 17.88 0.27 -5.92
C VAL A 202 18.08 -0.86 -6.93
N PRO A 203 17.04 -1.28 -7.69
CA PRO A 203 17.08 -2.53 -8.46
C PRO A 203 18.11 -2.52 -9.60
N HIS A 204 18.63 -1.35 -9.97
CA HIS A 204 19.64 -1.24 -11.04
C HIS A 204 21.04 -1.73 -10.63
N VAL A 205 21.31 -1.87 -9.32
CA VAL A 205 22.61 -2.35 -8.81
C VAL A 205 22.70 -3.89 -8.86
N LEU A 206 21.58 -4.59 -9.01
CA LEU A 206 21.56 -6.04 -9.11
C LEU A 206 22.32 -6.51 -10.36
N ASP A 207 23.14 -7.54 -10.20
CA ASP A 207 23.83 -8.21 -11.29
C ASP A 207 22.83 -8.89 -12.23
N GLU A 208 23.25 -9.09 -13.48
CA GLU A 208 22.40 -9.65 -14.54
C GLU A 208 21.84 -11.04 -14.17
N ILE A 209 22.62 -11.84 -13.42
CA ILE A 209 22.25 -13.19 -13.00
C ILE A 209 21.10 -13.14 -11.98
N THR A 210 21.20 -12.28 -10.94
CA THR A 210 20.13 -12.11 -9.96
C THR A 210 18.88 -11.52 -10.60
N LEU A 211 19.04 -10.58 -11.54
CA LEU A 211 17.93 -10.02 -12.31
C LEU A 211 17.18 -11.11 -13.11
N MET A 212 17.93 -12.01 -13.76
CA MET A 212 17.37 -13.14 -14.49
C MET A 212 16.68 -14.14 -13.57
N GLY A 213 17.24 -14.36 -12.37
CA GLY A 213 16.64 -15.19 -11.34
C GLY A 213 15.28 -14.66 -10.90
N ILE A 214 15.16 -13.34 -10.72
CA ILE A 214 13.87 -12.69 -10.41
C ILE A 214 12.91 -12.79 -11.60
N PHE A 215 13.40 -12.53 -12.82
CA PHE A 215 12.58 -12.59 -14.04
C PHE A 215 12.09 -14.00 -14.39
N ALA A 216 12.73 -15.06 -13.90
CA ALA A 216 12.24 -16.42 -14.07
C ALA A 216 10.88 -16.67 -13.37
N TYR A 217 10.51 -15.83 -12.39
CA TYR A 217 9.26 -15.92 -11.63
C TYR A 217 8.23 -14.86 -12.01
N LEU A 218 8.58 -13.89 -12.87
CA LEU A 218 7.70 -12.80 -13.28
C LEU A 218 7.20 -13.02 -14.71
N ASP A 219 5.94 -12.67 -14.95
CA ASP A 219 5.39 -12.69 -16.31
C ASP A 219 6.04 -11.60 -17.18
N PRO A 220 6.14 -11.76 -18.51
CA PRO A 220 6.75 -10.76 -19.38
C PRO A 220 6.15 -9.35 -19.27
N ILE A 221 4.86 -9.24 -18.94
CA ILE A 221 4.17 -7.97 -18.72
C ILE A 221 4.63 -7.33 -17.40
N GLU A 222 4.82 -8.14 -16.36
CA GLU A 222 5.30 -7.67 -15.05
C GLU A 222 6.76 -7.23 -15.13
N ILE A 223 7.61 -7.98 -15.85
CA ILE A 223 9.00 -7.57 -16.13
C ILE A 223 9.02 -6.20 -16.83
N MET A 224 8.11 -5.98 -17.78
CA MET A 224 8.02 -4.71 -18.50
C MET A 224 7.55 -3.56 -17.61
N ASN A 225 6.52 -3.78 -16.78
CA ASN A 225 6.02 -2.78 -15.84
C ASN A 225 7.08 -2.46 -14.76
N PHE A 226 7.76 -3.48 -14.25
CA PHE A 226 8.84 -3.34 -13.28
C PHE A 226 10.05 -2.61 -13.87
N ALA A 227 10.38 -2.86 -15.15
CA ALA A 227 11.39 -2.12 -15.86
C ALA A 227 11.00 -0.65 -16.08
N GLN A 228 9.73 -0.38 -16.39
CA GLN A 228 9.23 0.99 -16.65
C GLN A 228 9.31 1.93 -15.45
N THR A 229 9.25 1.40 -14.21
CA THR A 229 9.41 2.23 -13.00
C THR A 229 10.84 2.74 -12.80
N ASN A 230 11.84 2.12 -13.45
CA ASN A 230 13.25 2.51 -13.32
C ASN A 230 13.97 2.52 -14.68
N LYS A 231 14.27 3.71 -15.20
CA LYS A 231 14.87 3.90 -16.53
C LYS A 231 16.21 3.15 -16.71
N ALA A 232 17.02 3.00 -15.66
CA ALA A 232 18.27 2.25 -15.72
C ALA A 232 18.01 0.74 -15.84
N LEU A 233 17.01 0.23 -15.12
CA LEU A 233 16.57 -1.16 -15.24
C LEU A 233 15.97 -1.43 -16.62
N LEU A 234 15.16 -0.51 -17.17
CA LEU A 234 14.61 -0.62 -18.52
C LEU A 234 15.70 -0.72 -19.60
N SER A 235 16.76 0.08 -19.49
CA SER A 235 17.92 -0.01 -20.39
C SER A 235 18.59 -1.38 -20.29
N LYS A 236 18.80 -1.88 -19.07
CA LYS A 236 19.41 -3.19 -18.82
C LYS A 236 18.56 -4.36 -19.33
N VAL A 237 17.25 -4.31 -19.10
CA VAL A 237 16.26 -5.26 -19.63
C VAL A 237 16.26 -5.23 -21.16
N ASN A 238 16.27 -4.04 -21.77
CA ASN A 238 16.36 -3.92 -23.22
C ASN A 238 17.66 -4.51 -23.79
N VAL A 239 18.79 -4.39 -23.09
CA VAL A 239 20.05 -5.06 -23.47
C VAL A 239 19.94 -6.57 -23.32
N MET A 240 19.43 -7.07 -22.18
CA MET A 240 19.27 -8.50 -21.90
C MET A 240 18.35 -9.22 -22.89
N PHE A 241 17.27 -8.57 -23.32
CA PHE A 241 16.31 -9.13 -24.28
C PHE A 241 16.63 -8.74 -25.74
N GLY A 242 17.74 -8.05 -25.99
CA GLY A 242 18.16 -7.64 -27.34
C GLY A 242 17.23 -6.63 -28.01
N MET A 243 16.38 -5.93 -27.22
CA MET A 243 15.51 -4.85 -27.69
C MET A 243 16.22 -3.50 -27.78
N GLY A 244 17.37 -3.34 -27.12
CA GLY A 244 18.23 -2.15 -27.17
C GLY A 244 19.16 -2.09 -28.39
N GLY A 245 18.81 -2.76 -29.48
CA GLY A 245 19.64 -2.91 -30.66
C GLY A 245 19.55 -1.71 -31.60
N GLY A 246 20.39 -0.69 -31.37
CA GLY A 246 20.83 0.23 -32.41
C GLY A 246 20.94 1.68 -31.99
N ASP A 247 22.15 2.21 -32.13
CA ASP A 247 22.44 3.64 -32.36
C ASP A 247 22.81 4.54 -31.17
N GLU A 248 23.65 4.04 -30.25
CA GLU A 248 24.66 4.91 -29.61
C GLU A 248 26.06 4.35 -29.86
N GLY A 249 26.45 4.36 -31.15
CA GLY A 249 27.81 4.17 -31.61
C GLY A 249 28.69 5.36 -31.22
N GLY A 250 29.08 5.44 -29.95
CA GLY A 250 30.13 6.32 -29.44
C GLY A 250 31.49 5.61 -29.44
N GLY A 251 32.25 5.81 -30.53
CA GLY A 251 33.72 5.74 -30.62
C GLY A 251 34.50 4.80 -29.69
N GLY A 252 34.66 3.54 -30.12
CA GLY A 252 35.65 2.62 -29.59
C GLY A 252 36.40 1.93 -30.72
N SER A 253 37.42 2.61 -31.26
CA SER A 253 38.36 2.05 -32.23
C SER A 253 39.14 0.90 -31.59
N VAL A 254 38.72 -0.33 -31.88
CA VAL A 254 39.55 -1.52 -31.63
C VAL A 254 40.31 -1.83 -32.91
N GLU A 255 41.61 -1.65 -32.78
CA GLU A 255 42.64 -1.93 -33.77
C GLU A 255 42.57 -3.38 -34.25
N ARG A 256 42.46 -3.49 -35.57
CA ARG A 256 42.72 -4.68 -36.35
C ARG A 256 44.23 -4.91 -36.34
N GLY A 257 44.66 -5.89 -35.55
CA GLY A 257 46.02 -6.40 -35.57
C GLY A 257 46.31 -7.12 -36.89
N GLU A 258 46.88 -6.39 -37.85
CA GLU A 258 47.67 -6.96 -38.95
C GLU A 258 49.10 -6.46 -38.76
N SER A 259 49.97 -7.37 -38.30
CA SER A 259 51.41 -7.16 -38.27
C SER A 259 52.04 -8.13 -39.25
N GLU A 260 52.42 -7.64 -40.43
CA GLU A 260 53.58 -8.15 -41.16
C GLU A 260 54.15 -7.06 -42.08
N ARG A 261 55.37 -6.65 -41.72
CA ARG A 261 56.50 -6.33 -42.60
C ARG A 261 56.64 -4.91 -43.20
N ASP A 262 57.76 -4.34 -42.74
CA ASP A 262 58.81 -3.67 -43.50
C ASP A 262 58.67 -2.19 -43.90
N SER A 263 59.76 -1.50 -43.55
CA SER A 263 60.41 -0.37 -44.21
C SER A 263 60.17 1.01 -43.58
N ASP A 264 61.21 1.47 -42.88
CA ASP A 264 61.95 2.71 -43.16
C ASP A 264 61.14 3.93 -43.60
N ASP A 265 61.12 5.01 -42.79
CA ASP A 265 62.02 6.15 -43.03
C ASP A 265 61.69 7.38 -42.13
N VAL A 266 62.77 7.99 -41.62
CA VAL A 266 63.04 9.45 -41.64
C VAL A 266 62.19 10.42 -40.78
N ARG A 267 62.87 10.85 -39.69
CA ARG A 267 63.16 12.24 -39.25
C ARG A 267 62.06 13.21 -38.82
N GLN A 268 62.41 13.88 -37.71
CA GLN A 268 62.22 15.32 -37.40
C GLN A 268 60.75 15.71 -37.10
N GLN A 269 60.38 16.42 -36.03
CA GLN A 269 61.03 17.41 -35.17
C GLN A 269 60.16 17.59 -33.91
N ARG A 270 60.80 17.92 -32.78
CA ARG A 270 60.25 18.60 -31.57
C ARG A 270 59.53 19.94 -31.94
N PRO A 271 58.83 20.70 -31.05
CA PRO A 271 58.95 20.75 -29.58
C PRO A 271 57.68 21.00 -28.72
N GLN A 272 57.83 20.66 -27.42
CA GLN A 272 57.49 21.40 -26.18
C GLN A 272 56.21 22.23 -26.01
N ARG A 273 55.49 21.95 -24.90
CA ARG A 273 55.14 22.84 -23.76
C ARG A 273 53.99 22.18 -22.99
N GLY A 274 53.93 22.08 -21.66
CA GLY A 274 54.76 22.59 -20.58
C GLY A 274 53.93 22.58 -19.28
N GLY A 275 54.62 22.34 -18.16
CA GLY A 275 54.20 22.72 -16.80
C GLY A 275 53.18 21.79 -16.13
N SER A 276 53.28 21.46 -14.84
CA SER A 276 54.19 21.90 -13.78
C SER A 276 53.72 21.22 -12.48
N TYR A 277 54.71 20.75 -11.69
CA TYR A 277 54.89 20.80 -10.22
C TYR A 277 53.68 20.56 -9.30
N SER A 278 53.76 19.82 -8.19
CA SER A 278 54.79 19.74 -7.13
C SER A 278 54.38 18.60 -6.17
N GLU A 279 55.30 17.72 -5.75
CA GLU A 279 55.95 17.69 -4.40
C GLU A 279 54.95 17.56 -3.23
N GLY A 280 55.11 16.74 -2.20
CA GLY A 280 56.13 15.78 -1.76
C GLY A 280 55.36 14.76 -0.89
N ASP A 281 55.89 14.02 0.06
CA ASP A 281 57.19 13.97 0.69
C ASP A 281 57.20 12.65 1.46
N SER A 282 58.35 12.02 1.43
CA SER A 282 58.81 10.86 2.17
C SER A 282 58.69 10.98 3.69
N THR A 283 58.43 9.86 4.36
CA THR A 283 59.20 9.29 5.49
C THR A 283 58.49 8.00 5.90
N ASP A 284 59.03 6.84 5.60
CA ASP A 284 60.05 6.10 6.37
C ASP A 284 59.46 5.25 7.50
N ASP A 285 59.83 3.98 7.41
CA ASP A 285 59.62 2.85 8.29
C ASP A 285 59.84 3.13 9.78
N ALA A 286 58.93 2.62 10.62
CA ALA A 286 59.31 2.08 11.92
C ALA A 286 58.29 1.04 12.42
N VAL A 287 58.81 -0.18 12.58
CA VAL A 287 58.22 -1.33 13.29
C VAL A 287 58.02 -0.98 14.76
N VAL A 288 56.78 -1.01 15.26
CA VAL A 288 56.48 -1.22 16.69
C VAL A 288 55.25 -2.10 16.83
N VAL A 289 55.45 -3.21 17.53
CA VAL A 289 54.44 -4.12 18.07
C VAL A 289 53.84 -3.43 19.29
N ASP A 290 52.58 -3.01 19.23
CA ASP A 290 51.82 -2.67 20.43
C ASP A 290 50.36 -3.15 20.31
N ASP A 291 50.00 -3.92 21.32
CA ASP A 291 48.77 -4.64 21.59
C ASP A 291 47.70 -3.63 22.07
N ASP A 292 47.16 -2.82 21.15
CA ASP A 292 46.10 -1.87 21.48
C ASP A 292 44.73 -2.56 21.40
N HIS A 293 44.19 -2.89 22.58
CA HIS A 293 42.77 -2.99 22.86
C HIS A 293 42.05 -1.74 22.32
N ARG A 294 41.62 -1.81 21.05
CA ARG A 294 40.69 -0.84 20.48
C ARG A 294 39.35 -0.98 21.19
N ASP A 295 39.18 -0.09 22.15
CA ASP A 295 37.91 0.34 22.70
C ASP A 295 36.96 0.69 21.54
N HIS A 296 36.08 -0.25 21.20
CA HIS A 296 34.98 -0.06 20.24
C HIS A 296 33.89 0.82 20.89
N GLY A 297 34.23 2.08 21.15
CA GLY A 297 33.34 3.09 21.74
C GLY A 297 32.23 3.59 20.80
N GLY A 298 32.01 2.96 19.65
CA GLY A 298 30.97 3.33 18.68
C GLY A 298 29.66 2.57 18.82
N ASP A 299 29.64 1.47 19.58
CA ASP A 299 28.49 0.55 19.58
C ASP A 299 27.42 0.95 20.62
N GLY A 300 27.75 1.88 21.53
CA GLY A 300 26.87 2.33 22.61
C GLY A 300 25.65 3.12 22.11
N GLU A 301 25.86 4.08 21.20
CA GLU A 301 24.77 4.92 20.68
C GLU A 301 23.77 4.11 19.85
N HIS A 302 24.27 3.22 18.97
CA HIS A 302 23.41 2.34 18.19
C HIS A 302 22.65 1.34 19.06
N ARG A 303 23.20 0.94 20.21
CA ARG A 303 22.52 0.04 21.14
C ARG A 303 21.39 0.74 21.88
N GLU A 304 21.56 2.00 22.27
CA GLU A 304 20.48 2.79 22.88
C GLU A 304 19.33 3.05 21.90
N GLU A 305 19.64 3.35 20.63
CA GLU A 305 18.61 3.56 19.60
C GLU A 305 17.78 2.29 19.36
N LYS A 306 18.45 1.12 19.28
CA LYS A 306 17.78 -0.18 19.15
C LYS A 306 16.89 -0.52 20.36
N THR A 307 17.31 -0.15 21.58
CA THR A 307 16.46 -0.30 22.76
C THR A 307 15.24 0.61 22.73
N ARG A 308 15.38 1.87 22.27
CA ARG A 308 14.23 2.78 22.08
C ARG A 308 13.28 2.26 21.00
N GLN A 309 13.79 1.60 19.97
CA GLN A 309 12.97 0.98 18.94
C GLN A 309 12.09 -0.15 19.53
N LEU A 310 12.64 -1.04 20.35
CA LEU A 310 11.87 -2.07 21.06
C LEU A 310 10.92 -1.47 22.11
N GLU A 311 11.32 -0.39 22.80
CA GLU A 311 10.45 0.34 23.73
C GLU A 311 9.25 0.96 23.00
N SER A 312 9.45 1.49 21.78
CA SER A 312 8.36 2.00 20.94
C SER A 312 7.39 0.90 20.47
N MET A 313 7.83 -0.37 20.47
CA MET A 313 7.00 -1.55 20.21
C MET A 313 6.28 -2.06 21.48
N GLY A 314 6.48 -1.40 22.64
CA GLY A 314 5.79 -1.71 23.90
C GLY A 314 6.52 -2.69 24.81
N PHE A 315 7.78 -3.04 24.52
CA PHE A 315 8.57 -3.91 25.38
C PHE A 315 9.24 -3.13 26.52
N ASP A 316 9.38 -3.75 27.69
CA ASP A 316 10.08 -3.16 28.83
C ASP A 316 11.58 -2.91 28.50
N PRO A 317 12.15 -1.74 28.81
CA PRO A 317 13.50 -1.37 28.39
C PRO A 317 14.60 -2.28 28.97
N GLU A 318 14.40 -2.88 30.15
CA GLU A 318 15.37 -3.82 30.71
C GLU A 318 15.31 -5.16 29.99
N ARG A 319 14.10 -5.66 29.69
CA ARG A 319 13.91 -6.86 28.86
C ARG A 319 14.43 -6.66 27.45
N ALA A 320 14.19 -5.50 26.84
CA ALA A 320 14.67 -5.14 25.51
C ALA A 320 16.20 -5.16 25.43
N ARG A 321 16.91 -4.64 26.45
CA ARG A 321 18.38 -4.70 26.54
C ARG A 321 18.88 -6.14 26.60
N LEU A 322 18.25 -6.96 27.43
CA LEU A 322 18.64 -8.36 27.64
C LEU A 322 18.39 -9.21 26.39
N ALA A 323 17.28 -8.97 25.70
CA ALA A 323 16.95 -9.61 24.42
C ALA A 323 17.87 -9.16 23.28
N LEU A 324 18.24 -7.87 23.22
CA LEU A 324 19.24 -7.36 22.27
C LEU A 324 20.61 -8.00 22.48
N ASP A 325 21.01 -8.24 23.74
CA ASP A 325 22.27 -8.92 24.05
C ASP A 325 22.23 -10.39 23.63
N ALA A 326 21.13 -11.07 23.89
CA ALA A 326 20.91 -12.45 23.47
C ALA A 326 20.84 -12.60 21.93
N ALA A 327 20.30 -11.59 21.25
CA ALA A 327 20.16 -11.53 19.79
C ALA A 327 21.41 -11.03 19.06
N GLY A 328 22.47 -10.62 19.78
CA GLY A 328 23.68 -10.06 19.17
C GLY A 328 23.47 -8.69 18.51
N GLY A 329 22.54 -7.89 19.03
CA GLY A 329 22.24 -6.54 18.53
C GLY A 329 21.24 -6.49 17.36
N ASP A 330 20.58 -7.60 17.02
CA ASP A 330 19.50 -7.65 16.01
C ASP A 330 18.14 -7.38 16.67
N VAL A 331 17.46 -6.31 16.23
CA VAL A 331 16.18 -5.85 16.78
C VAL A 331 15.05 -6.83 16.49
N VAL A 332 15.02 -7.44 15.30
CA VAL A 332 13.94 -8.35 14.88
C VAL A 332 14.01 -9.63 15.69
N ARG A 333 15.21 -10.19 15.82
CA ARG A 333 15.45 -11.40 16.60
C ARG A 333 15.27 -11.17 18.11
N ALA A 334 15.57 -9.98 18.61
CA ALA A 334 15.25 -9.58 19.98
C ALA A 334 13.74 -9.48 20.22
N ALA A 335 12.98 -8.92 19.28
CA ALA A 335 11.52 -8.86 19.37
C ALA A 335 10.88 -10.26 19.33
N GLU A 336 11.40 -11.18 18.49
CA GLU A 336 10.97 -12.59 18.48
C GLU A 336 11.20 -13.26 19.83
N LEU A 337 12.39 -13.08 20.43
CA LEU A 337 12.69 -13.64 21.77
C LEU A 337 11.74 -13.10 22.84
N LEU A 338 11.42 -11.80 22.79
CA LEU A 338 10.48 -11.18 23.73
C LEU A 338 9.06 -11.69 23.60
N LEU A 339 8.61 -12.00 22.38
CA LEU A 339 7.28 -12.57 22.11
C LEU A 339 7.20 -14.06 22.47
N LEU A 340 8.33 -14.78 22.42
CA LEU A 340 8.42 -16.19 22.80
C LEU A 340 8.47 -16.39 24.33
N ASP A 341 8.94 -15.40 25.08
CA ASP A 341 9.15 -15.47 26.54
C ASP A 341 7.96 -14.97 27.40
N ASP A 342 6.79 -14.72 26.79
CA ASP A 342 5.58 -14.26 27.50
C ASP A 342 5.00 -15.28 28.53
N ASP A 343 5.52 -16.50 28.58
CA ASP A 343 5.08 -17.57 29.50
C ASP A 343 5.88 -17.67 30.82
N LEU A 344 6.88 -16.80 31.07
CA LEU A 344 7.59 -16.78 32.34
C LEU A 344 6.90 -15.84 33.36
N PRO A 345 6.51 -16.34 34.55
CA PRO A 345 5.83 -15.54 35.56
C PRO A 345 6.69 -14.32 35.95
N PRO A 346 6.09 -13.15 36.19
CA PRO A 346 6.83 -11.94 36.57
C PRO A 346 7.70 -12.25 37.78
N SER A 347 9.02 -12.00 37.65
CA SER A 347 10.01 -12.21 38.70
C SER A 347 9.69 -11.31 39.89
N HIS A 348 8.91 -11.85 40.81
CA HIS A 348 8.40 -11.18 42.00
C HIS A 348 9.43 -11.23 43.14
N ASP A 349 10.68 -10.82 42.88
CA ASP A 349 11.72 -10.77 43.90
C ASP A 349 12.58 -9.50 43.73
N ALA A 350 11.97 -8.36 44.05
CA ALA A 350 12.70 -7.18 44.51
C ALA A 350 12.17 -6.81 45.90
N PRO A 351 13.00 -6.86 46.96
CA PRO A 351 12.57 -6.49 48.31
C PRO A 351 12.24 -4.99 48.37
N PRO A 352 11.13 -4.59 49.03
CA PRO A 352 10.79 -3.18 49.17
C PRO A 352 11.74 -2.54 50.20
N ASP A 353 12.67 -1.74 49.70
CA ASP A 353 13.50 -0.89 50.54
C ASP A 353 12.66 0.19 51.21
N SER A 354 12.70 0.12 52.52
CA SER A 354 12.08 0.99 53.50
C SER A 354 12.78 2.35 53.58
N ILE A 355 12.13 3.45 53.16
CA ILE A 355 12.49 4.81 53.62
C ILE A 355 11.24 5.67 53.90
N ALA A 356 10.91 5.71 55.19
CA ALA A 356 10.62 6.89 56.02
C ALA A 356 9.71 8.05 55.53
N HIS A 357 8.56 8.15 56.23
CA HIS A 357 8.09 9.35 56.95
C HIS A 357 8.17 10.77 56.33
N ARG A 358 7.01 11.30 55.94
CA ARG A 358 6.44 12.61 56.35
C ARG A 358 5.05 12.73 55.71
N GLY A 359 3.92 12.76 56.42
CA GLY A 359 3.55 13.70 57.46
C GLY A 359 2.68 14.81 56.85
N GLY A 360 1.35 14.66 56.89
CA GLY A 360 0.41 15.67 56.35
C GLY A 360 -1.06 15.30 56.51
N MET A 361 -1.58 15.44 57.73
CA MET A 361 -3.01 15.41 58.05
C MET A 361 -3.71 16.63 57.46
N THR A 362 -4.91 16.48 56.89
CA THR A 362 -6.09 17.34 57.15
C THR A 362 -7.38 16.78 56.53
N THR A 363 -8.31 16.39 57.42
CA THR A 363 -9.77 16.67 57.44
C THR A 363 -10.61 16.54 56.14
N ARG A 364 -11.55 15.58 56.03
CA ARG A 364 -12.90 15.50 56.65
C ARG A 364 -13.98 16.35 55.95
N SER A 365 -14.91 15.69 55.23
CA SER A 365 -16.38 15.91 55.18
C SER A 365 -16.99 15.08 54.03
N HIS A 366 -17.81 14.04 54.27
CA HIS A 366 -19.30 14.08 54.38
C HIS A 366 -19.93 14.87 53.23
N SER A 367 -20.85 14.42 52.37
CA SER A 367 -21.87 13.35 52.31
C SER A 367 -22.62 13.56 50.94
N PRO A 368 -23.84 13.06 50.67
CA PRO A 368 -24.31 11.69 50.44
C PRO A 368 -24.93 11.48 49.02
N SER A 369 -25.13 10.21 48.63
CA SER A 369 -26.06 9.78 47.55
C SER A 369 -27.53 10.10 47.94
N PRO A 370 -28.53 10.11 47.02
CA PRO A 370 -29.06 8.95 46.27
C PRO A 370 -29.53 9.34 44.82
N MET A 371 -30.01 8.53 43.88
CA MET A 371 -31.01 7.45 43.81
C MET A 371 -30.78 6.68 42.47
N ALA A 372 -30.73 5.35 42.50
CA ALA A 372 -31.77 4.43 42.03
C ALA A 372 -32.00 4.34 40.50
N THR A 373 -31.57 3.23 39.88
CA THR A 373 -32.41 2.51 38.90
C THR A 373 -32.06 1.02 38.88
N MET A 374 -33.07 0.24 38.55
CA MET A 374 -33.34 -1.18 38.80
C MET A 374 -32.39 -2.15 38.05
N ARG A 375 -31.93 -3.22 38.72
CA ARG A 375 -32.33 -4.64 38.50
C ARG A 375 -32.56 -5.03 37.04
N THR A 376 -31.72 -5.93 36.53
CA THR A 376 -32.14 -7.32 36.22
C THR A 376 -30.95 -8.26 36.36
N SER A 377 -31.28 -9.42 36.90
CA SER A 377 -30.44 -10.53 37.30
C SER A 377 -30.30 -11.56 36.17
N SER A 378 -29.11 -12.13 36.00
CA SER A 378 -28.96 -13.50 35.51
C SER A 378 -27.86 -14.21 36.29
N SER A 379 -28.24 -15.40 36.74
CA SER A 379 -27.64 -16.24 37.76
C SER A 379 -26.52 -17.13 37.22
N SER A 380 -25.50 -17.25 38.05
CA SER A 380 -24.46 -18.27 38.09
C SER A 380 -24.94 -19.66 38.54
N SER A 381 -24.35 -20.72 37.99
CA SER A 381 -24.04 -22.02 38.64
C SER A 381 -23.52 -22.96 37.54
N SER A 382 -22.49 -23.79 37.65
CA SER A 382 -21.65 -24.29 38.76
C SER A 382 -20.57 -25.19 38.10
N SER A 383 -19.27 -25.02 38.39
CA SER A 383 -18.36 -26.01 39.03
C SER A 383 -18.78 -27.48 38.92
N GLU A 384 -17.96 -28.43 38.45
CA GLU A 384 -16.78 -29.00 39.14
C GLU A 384 -16.07 -30.02 38.23
N GLY A 385 -14.79 -30.31 38.51
CA GLY A 385 -14.20 -31.63 38.21
C GLY A 385 -12.88 -31.59 37.43
N GLY A 386 -11.76 -31.54 38.15
CA GLY A 386 -10.42 -31.55 37.55
C GLY A 386 -9.99 -32.91 36.98
N THR A 387 -8.93 -32.89 36.18
CA THR A 387 -7.76 -33.78 36.34
C THR A 387 -6.62 -33.27 35.46
N LYS A 388 -5.48 -33.09 36.12
CA LYS A 388 -4.19 -32.70 35.58
C LYS A 388 -3.53 -33.93 34.97
N ILE A 389 -3.35 -33.98 33.65
CA ILE A 389 -2.46 -34.93 32.98
C ILE A 389 -1.65 -34.18 31.93
N THR A 390 -0.36 -34.09 32.18
CA THR A 390 0.71 -33.66 31.27
C THR A 390 0.88 -34.65 30.13
N PRO A 391 1.02 -34.23 28.86
CA PRO A 391 1.62 -35.07 27.83
C PRO A 391 3.14 -34.87 27.78
N SER A 392 3.82 -35.99 27.89
CA SER A 392 5.24 -36.23 27.70
C SER A 392 5.75 -35.78 26.32
N SER A 393 6.89 -35.10 26.34
CA SER A 393 7.76 -34.81 25.22
C SER A 393 8.26 -36.10 24.53
N THR A 394 8.02 -36.22 23.23
CA THR A 394 8.79 -37.08 22.33
C THR A 394 9.56 -36.21 21.34
N THR A 395 10.86 -36.12 21.59
CA THR A 395 11.87 -35.56 20.70
C THR A 395 11.94 -36.37 19.40
N ALA A 396 11.59 -35.77 18.26
CA ALA A 396 11.88 -36.31 16.94
C ALA A 396 12.87 -35.37 16.21
N VAL A 397 14.04 -35.93 15.95
CA VAL A 397 15.21 -35.31 15.31
C VAL A 397 14.93 -35.20 13.81
N ASN A 398 14.76 -33.99 13.28
CA ASN A 398 14.72 -33.75 11.85
C ASN A 398 16.16 -33.67 11.31
N SER A 399 16.57 -34.72 10.60
CA SER A 399 17.83 -34.77 9.84
C SER A 399 17.56 -34.38 8.39
N SER A 400 18.32 -33.41 7.89
CA SER A 400 18.31 -32.96 6.49
C SER A 400 18.97 -33.99 5.57
N PRO A 401 18.42 -34.30 4.38
CA PRO A 401 19.21 -34.91 3.32
C PRO A 401 19.72 -33.83 2.36
N LYS A 402 21.05 -33.75 2.28
CA LYS A 402 21.81 -33.03 1.25
C LYS A 402 21.38 -33.49 -0.15
N LEU A 403 20.92 -32.55 -0.97
CA LEU A 403 20.57 -32.78 -2.37
C LEU A 403 21.83 -32.67 -3.25
N PHE A 404 22.17 -33.78 -3.89
CA PHE A 404 23.21 -33.85 -4.92
C PHE A 404 22.81 -33.03 -6.15
N GLY A 405 23.71 -32.15 -6.60
CA GLY A 405 23.61 -31.50 -7.89
C GLY A 405 23.92 -32.48 -9.03
N MET A 406 23.14 -32.42 -10.09
CA MET A 406 23.50 -33.01 -11.39
C MET A 406 23.11 -32.05 -12.54
N PRO A 407 23.86 -32.10 -13.67
CA PRO A 407 23.97 -30.99 -14.62
C PRO A 407 22.94 -31.00 -15.74
N SER A 408 22.55 -29.80 -16.19
CA SER A 408 21.69 -29.54 -17.34
C SER A 408 22.34 -29.90 -18.69
N PRO A 409 21.64 -30.55 -19.63
CA PRO A 409 22.10 -30.70 -21.00
C PRO A 409 21.67 -29.51 -21.88
N SER A 410 22.67 -28.88 -22.48
CA SER A 410 22.56 -27.89 -23.55
C SER A 410 22.00 -28.50 -24.83
N HIS A 411 21.08 -27.84 -25.55
CA HIS A 411 20.99 -27.97 -27.01
C HIS A 411 20.41 -26.72 -27.72
N HIS A 412 21.25 -26.18 -28.60
CA HIS A 412 21.04 -25.42 -29.84
C HIS A 412 19.65 -24.87 -30.20
N ARG A 413 19.56 -23.53 -30.27
CA ARG A 413 18.54 -22.77 -31.00
C ARG A 413 19.07 -22.37 -32.38
N ARG A 414 18.43 -22.89 -33.44
CA ARG A 414 18.68 -22.55 -34.85
C ARG A 414 17.89 -21.29 -35.22
N GLN A 415 18.57 -20.36 -35.88
CA GLN A 415 18.02 -19.13 -36.46
C GLN A 415 17.06 -19.40 -37.62
N GLY A 416 16.09 -18.51 -37.81
CA GLY A 416 15.30 -18.41 -39.03
C GLY A 416 14.26 -17.29 -38.98
N SER A 417 14.61 -16.12 -39.54
CA SER A 417 13.68 -15.05 -39.90
C SER A 417 12.63 -15.53 -40.93
N SER A 418 11.42 -14.96 -40.92
CA SER A 418 10.92 -14.07 -41.99
C SER A 418 9.38 -13.91 -41.99
N THR A 419 8.97 -12.64 -41.98
CA THR A 419 7.90 -11.96 -42.76
C THR A 419 6.52 -12.60 -42.99
N SER A 420 5.52 -11.77 -42.71
CA SER A 420 4.09 -11.78 -43.05
C SER A 420 3.73 -12.32 -44.44
N VAL A 421 2.54 -12.95 -44.55
CA VAL A 421 1.55 -12.80 -45.64
C VAL A 421 0.25 -13.48 -45.20
N ALA A 422 -0.88 -12.80 -45.37
CA ALA A 422 -2.23 -13.33 -45.18
C ALA A 422 -2.61 -14.29 -46.31
N THR A 423 -3.63 -15.13 -46.08
CA THR A 423 -4.69 -15.58 -47.02
C THR A 423 -5.01 -17.07 -46.85
N ALA A 424 -6.30 -17.30 -46.58
CA ALA A 424 -7.10 -18.53 -46.70
C ALA A 424 -6.42 -19.84 -47.14
N GLY A 425 -6.62 -20.89 -46.32
CA GLY A 425 -6.33 -22.26 -46.73
C GLY A 425 -6.62 -23.28 -45.64
N SER A 426 -7.75 -23.97 -45.78
CA SER A 426 -8.01 -25.29 -45.18
C SER A 426 -6.77 -26.19 -45.23
N GLY A 427 -6.35 -26.77 -44.11
CA GLY A 427 -5.25 -27.74 -44.14
C GLY A 427 -4.69 -28.16 -42.78
N GLY A 428 -5.04 -29.39 -42.37
CA GLY A 428 -4.07 -30.33 -41.82
C GLY A 428 -3.66 -30.18 -40.36
N ASN A 429 -4.33 -30.93 -39.48
CA ASN A 429 -3.79 -31.32 -38.18
C ASN A 429 -2.41 -32.02 -38.36
N PRO A 430 -1.33 -31.55 -37.70
CA PRO A 430 -0.03 -32.21 -37.75
C PRO A 430 0.11 -33.39 -36.78
N PHE A 431 -0.96 -33.79 -36.07
CA PHE A 431 -0.91 -34.81 -35.02
C PHE A 431 -1.38 -36.22 -35.44
N SER A 432 -1.53 -36.49 -36.75
CA SER A 432 -2.06 -37.77 -37.25
C SER A 432 -1.03 -38.70 -37.91
N GLN A 433 0.28 -38.44 -37.81
CA GLN A 433 1.32 -39.21 -38.51
C GLN A 433 2.23 -40.10 -37.64
N VAL A 434 1.71 -40.75 -36.59
CA VAL A 434 2.50 -41.78 -35.85
C VAL A 434 1.83 -43.16 -35.79
N SER A 435 0.66 -43.33 -36.40
CA SER A 435 -0.07 -44.62 -36.33
C SER A 435 0.09 -45.52 -37.57
N SER A 436 1.10 -45.31 -38.43
CA SER A 436 1.24 -46.04 -39.71
C SER A 436 2.55 -46.82 -39.85
N TRP A 437 2.92 -47.60 -38.82
CA TRP A 437 3.95 -48.65 -38.98
C TRP A 437 3.54 -50.06 -38.55
N PHE A 438 2.38 -50.24 -37.90
CA PHE A 438 1.72 -51.54 -37.82
C PHE A 438 0.80 -51.71 -39.03
N GLY A 439 1.40 -51.64 -40.22
CA GLY A 439 0.78 -52.09 -41.45
C GLY A 439 0.53 -53.59 -41.33
N GLY A 440 -0.74 -53.96 -41.30
CA GLY A 440 -1.20 -55.33 -41.34
C GLY A 440 -0.60 -56.09 -42.50
N VAL A 441 0.00 -57.23 -42.19
CA VAL A 441 0.03 -58.34 -43.12
C VAL A 441 -1.30 -59.07 -42.94
N GLY A 442 -2.29 -58.63 -43.71
CA GLY A 442 -3.39 -59.51 -44.08
C GLY A 442 -2.81 -60.63 -44.92
N ILE A 443 -2.74 -61.84 -44.34
CA ILE A 443 -2.62 -63.06 -45.10
C ILE A 443 -3.96 -63.76 -45.02
N ASP A 444 -4.57 -63.82 -46.18
CA ASP A 444 -5.90 -64.31 -46.43
C ASP A 444 -6.07 -65.77 -45.99
N SER A 445 -7.17 -65.97 -45.26
CA SER A 445 -7.87 -67.23 -45.17
C SER A 445 -8.31 -67.67 -46.58
N SER A 446 -7.51 -68.49 -47.26
CA SER A 446 -8.02 -69.38 -48.31
C SER A 446 -7.10 -70.57 -48.56
N SER A 447 -7.65 -71.76 -48.29
CA SER A 447 -7.51 -73.06 -49.00
C SER A 447 -6.10 -73.65 -49.27
N ILE A 448 -6.09 -74.95 -49.61
CA ILE A 448 -4.95 -75.85 -50.01
C ILE A 448 -4.57 -76.84 -48.87
N PRO A 449 -4.34 -78.15 -49.15
CA PRO A 449 -5.37 -79.18 -48.99
C PRO A 449 -4.95 -80.31 -48.04
N SER A 450 -5.89 -81.19 -47.71
CA SER A 450 -5.56 -82.55 -47.26
C SER A 450 -4.76 -83.27 -48.34
N ALA A 451 -3.44 -83.34 -48.19
CA ALA A 451 -2.57 -84.23 -48.96
C ALA A 451 -1.98 -85.29 -48.02
N THR A 452 -2.64 -86.43 -48.00
CA THR A 452 -2.11 -87.71 -47.54
C THR A 452 -0.83 -88.02 -48.32
N ILE A 453 0.34 -87.88 -47.69
CA ILE A 453 1.58 -88.48 -48.18
C ILE A 453 2.06 -89.47 -47.13
N ALA A 454 1.61 -90.70 -47.31
CA ALA A 454 2.28 -91.88 -46.81
C ALA A 454 3.59 -92.06 -47.60
N GLY A 455 4.73 -92.13 -46.93
CA GLY A 455 6.01 -92.31 -47.62
C GLY A 455 7.21 -92.35 -46.68
N ASN A 456 7.54 -93.56 -46.22
CA ASN A 456 8.90 -94.05 -45.93
C ASN A 456 9.90 -93.07 -45.27
N ILE A 457 10.04 -93.19 -43.94
CA ILE A 457 11.16 -92.63 -43.17
C ILE A 457 12.21 -93.75 -42.98
N PRO A 458 13.43 -93.61 -43.52
CA PRO A 458 14.56 -94.47 -43.15
C PRO A 458 15.05 -94.13 -41.72
N PRO A 459 15.45 -95.12 -40.92
CA PRO A 459 15.96 -94.88 -39.57
C PRO A 459 17.42 -94.41 -39.64
N SER A 460 17.66 -93.09 -39.67
CA SER A 460 18.99 -92.52 -39.40
C SER A 460 18.96 -91.61 -38.17
N THR A 461 19.13 -92.29 -37.05
CA THR A 461 19.82 -91.90 -35.81
C THR A 461 20.62 -90.58 -35.80
N ASN A 462 20.37 -89.80 -34.72
CA ASN A 462 21.34 -89.02 -33.94
C ASN A 462 21.75 -87.57 -34.32
N ILE A 463 21.12 -86.89 -35.29
CA ILE A 463 21.41 -85.45 -35.55
C ILE A 463 20.27 -84.51 -35.11
N SER A 464 19.06 -85.03 -34.86
CA SER A 464 17.88 -84.22 -34.49
C SER A 464 17.86 -83.76 -33.02
N SER A 465 18.45 -84.50 -32.09
CA SER A 465 18.44 -84.16 -30.65
C SER A 465 19.24 -82.89 -30.34
N SER A 466 20.39 -82.69 -31.00
CA SER A 466 21.21 -81.48 -30.80
C SER A 466 20.51 -80.21 -31.27
N LYS A 467 19.80 -80.26 -32.40
CA LYS A 467 19.02 -79.11 -32.90
C LYS A 467 17.80 -78.83 -32.01
N LEU A 468 17.18 -79.87 -31.47
CA LEU A 468 16.05 -79.73 -30.54
C LEU A 468 16.50 -79.09 -29.22
N HIS A 469 17.63 -79.52 -28.64
CA HIS A 469 18.18 -78.88 -27.44
C HIS A 469 18.60 -77.42 -27.66
N LYS A 470 19.11 -77.07 -28.85
CA LYS A 470 19.39 -75.67 -29.18
C LYS A 470 18.10 -74.84 -29.25
N CYS A 471 17.06 -75.36 -29.92
CA CYS A 471 15.76 -74.71 -29.99
C CYS A 471 15.12 -74.54 -28.59
N GLU A 472 15.26 -75.55 -27.72
CA GLU A 472 14.79 -75.50 -26.34
C GLU A 472 15.55 -74.44 -25.51
N ALA A 473 16.88 -74.39 -25.63
CA ALA A 473 17.70 -73.37 -24.97
C ALA A 473 17.37 -71.95 -25.45
N ASP A 474 17.18 -71.76 -26.76
CA ASP A 474 16.77 -70.47 -27.32
C ASP A 474 15.37 -70.07 -26.83
N ALA A 475 14.42 -71.02 -26.75
CA ALA A 475 13.08 -70.74 -26.23
C ALA A 475 13.10 -70.33 -24.75
N ILE A 476 13.96 -70.93 -23.93
CA ILE A 476 14.17 -70.51 -22.54
C ILE A 476 14.77 -69.10 -22.48
N ARG A 477 15.77 -68.81 -23.33
CA ARG A 477 16.37 -67.46 -23.40
C ARG A 477 15.32 -66.40 -23.76
N TRP A 478 14.50 -66.66 -24.77
CA TRP A 478 13.42 -65.75 -25.17
C TRP A 478 12.35 -65.55 -24.08
N ARG A 479 12.09 -66.56 -23.22
CA ARG A 479 11.20 -66.39 -22.07
C ARG A 479 11.81 -65.46 -21.02
N HIS A 480 13.08 -65.64 -20.68
CA HIS A 480 13.77 -64.76 -19.73
C HIS A 480 13.89 -63.33 -20.28
N GLU A 481 14.28 -63.16 -21.54
CA GLU A 481 14.32 -61.83 -22.18
C GLU A 481 12.93 -61.16 -22.19
N LYS A 482 11.85 -61.94 -22.36
CA LYS A 482 10.47 -61.44 -22.25
C LYS A 482 10.13 -61.02 -20.82
N GLU A 483 10.44 -61.84 -19.82
CA GLU A 483 10.21 -61.54 -18.40
C GLU A 483 10.98 -60.28 -17.96
N ASP A 484 12.24 -60.14 -18.39
CA ASP A 484 13.06 -58.96 -18.14
C ASP A 484 12.49 -57.70 -18.83
N ALA A 485 11.97 -57.84 -20.05
CA ALA A 485 11.31 -56.74 -20.76
C ALA A 485 10.00 -56.31 -20.08
N GLU A 486 9.20 -57.26 -19.59
CA GLU A 486 7.98 -56.98 -18.81
C GLU A 486 8.30 -56.31 -17.47
N ALA A 487 9.35 -56.77 -16.77
CA ALA A 487 9.80 -56.14 -15.53
C ALA A 487 10.31 -54.71 -15.75
N ASN A 488 11.06 -54.48 -16.84
CA ASN A 488 11.51 -53.14 -17.23
C ASN A 488 10.33 -52.23 -17.56
N LEU A 489 9.34 -52.70 -18.33
CA LEU A 489 8.14 -51.93 -18.66
C LEU A 489 7.38 -51.54 -17.38
N ALA A 490 7.15 -52.49 -16.47
CA ALA A 490 6.48 -52.23 -15.20
C ALA A 490 7.24 -51.20 -14.34
N SER A 491 8.58 -51.26 -14.31
CA SER A 491 9.40 -50.27 -13.58
C SER A 491 9.30 -48.87 -14.19
N VAL A 492 9.25 -48.76 -15.53
CA VAL A 492 9.09 -47.48 -16.24
C VAL A 492 7.69 -46.91 -16.02
N GLU A 493 6.65 -47.75 -16.02
CA GLU A 493 5.29 -47.35 -15.69
C GLU A 493 5.19 -46.82 -14.26
N ALA A 494 5.82 -47.47 -13.28
CA ALA A 494 5.86 -46.99 -11.90
C ALA A 494 6.57 -45.62 -11.78
N VAL A 495 7.69 -45.42 -12.48
CA VAL A 495 8.38 -44.11 -12.50
C VAL A 495 7.51 -43.03 -13.15
N LYS A 496 6.78 -43.38 -14.23
CA LYS A 496 5.85 -42.46 -14.89
C LYS A 496 4.72 -42.05 -13.96
N GLU A 497 4.09 -43.00 -13.25
CA GLU A 497 3.01 -42.70 -12.29
C GLU A 497 3.51 -41.84 -11.13
N PHE A 498 4.72 -42.10 -10.64
CA PHE A 498 5.37 -41.28 -9.62
C PHE A 498 5.60 -39.84 -10.11
N LEU A 499 6.15 -39.66 -11.32
CA LEU A 499 6.38 -38.34 -11.90
C LEU A 499 5.07 -37.58 -12.16
N VAL A 500 4.03 -38.25 -12.67
CA VAL A 500 2.71 -37.63 -12.89
C VAL A 500 2.10 -37.18 -11.56
N THR A 501 2.22 -38.00 -10.51
CA THR A 501 1.74 -37.63 -9.17
C THR A 501 2.51 -36.41 -8.64
N ARG A 502 3.84 -36.41 -8.76
CA ARG A 502 4.67 -35.29 -8.30
C ARG A 502 4.39 -34.00 -9.06
N VAL A 503 4.19 -34.06 -10.38
CA VAL A 503 3.81 -32.89 -11.20
C VAL A 503 2.46 -32.33 -10.75
N ARG A 504 1.46 -33.20 -10.49
CA ARG A 504 0.16 -32.79 -9.96
C ARG A 504 0.27 -32.17 -8.56
N ASP A 505 1.12 -32.72 -7.70
CA ASP A 505 1.33 -32.16 -6.37
C ASP A 505 1.97 -30.77 -6.45
N THR A 506 2.96 -30.58 -7.33
CA THR A 506 3.56 -29.25 -7.57
C THR A 506 2.56 -28.27 -8.18
N GLU A 507 1.69 -28.74 -9.08
CA GLU A 507 0.62 -27.91 -9.67
C GLU A 507 -0.37 -27.45 -8.60
N ARG A 508 -0.78 -28.33 -7.68
CA ARG A 508 -1.64 -27.96 -6.55
C ARG A 508 -0.97 -26.94 -5.63
N VAL A 509 0.33 -27.10 -5.34
CA VAL A 509 1.09 -26.13 -4.52
C VAL A 509 1.15 -24.77 -5.20
N VAL A 510 1.46 -24.73 -6.50
CA VAL A 510 1.47 -23.47 -7.27
C VAL A 510 0.08 -22.83 -7.31
N GLN A 511 -0.99 -23.63 -7.44
CA GLN A 511 -2.35 -23.12 -7.44
C GLN A 511 -2.77 -22.55 -6.07
N ALA A 512 -2.37 -23.20 -4.98
CA ALA A 512 -2.57 -22.69 -3.62
C ALA A 512 -1.82 -21.37 -3.38
N GLN A 513 -0.54 -21.29 -3.79
CA GLN A 513 0.24 -20.05 -3.69
C GLN A 513 -0.37 -18.91 -4.53
N LYS A 514 -0.91 -19.22 -5.71
CA LYS A 514 -1.59 -18.23 -6.55
C LYS A 514 -2.90 -17.72 -5.92
N GLU A 515 -3.60 -18.56 -5.17
CA GLU A 515 -4.80 -18.17 -4.43
C GLU A 515 -4.46 -17.32 -3.21
N GLU A 516 -3.45 -17.73 -2.43
CA GLU A 516 -2.90 -16.96 -1.31
C GLU A 516 -2.46 -15.56 -1.76
N MET A 517 -1.73 -15.46 -2.88
CA MET A 517 -1.32 -14.16 -3.44
C MET A 517 -2.51 -13.30 -3.88
N ARG A 518 -3.58 -13.90 -4.40
CA ARG A 518 -4.83 -13.17 -4.71
C ARG A 518 -5.52 -12.67 -3.44
N GLU A 519 -5.52 -13.44 -2.38
CA GLU A 519 -6.05 -12.99 -1.07
C GLU A 519 -5.23 -11.85 -0.48
N VAL A 520 -3.89 -11.92 -0.57
CA VAL A 520 -3.00 -10.84 -0.13
C VAL A 520 -3.26 -9.55 -0.93
N GLN A 521 -3.39 -9.65 -2.27
CA GLN A 521 -3.75 -8.51 -3.10
C GLN A 521 -5.11 -7.93 -2.73
N LYS A 522 -6.10 -8.78 -2.44
CA LYS A 522 -7.42 -8.34 -2.01
C LYS A 522 -7.35 -7.58 -0.68
N ARG A 523 -6.65 -8.11 0.32
CA ARG A 523 -6.42 -7.43 1.61
C ARG A 523 -5.69 -6.10 1.42
N SER A 524 -4.70 -6.05 0.54
CA SER A 524 -3.99 -4.82 0.23
C SER A 524 -4.89 -3.73 -0.37
N LEU A 525 -5.92 -4.10 -1.16
CA LEU A 525 -6.90 -3.15 -1.68
C LEU A 525 -7.87 -2.68 -0.58
N GLU A 526 -8.31 -3.59 0.29
CA GLU A 526 -9.14 -3.25 1.45
C GLU A 526 -8.40 -2.28 2.40
N ASP A 527 -7.11 -2.52 2.65
CA ASP A 527 -6.27 -1.62 3.45
C ASP A 527 -6.10 -0.25 2.77
N GLN A 528 -5.97 -0.21 1.43
CA GLN A 528 -5.90 1.03 0.68
C GLN A 528 -7.19 1.86 0.80
N GLU A 529 -8.36 1.22 0.79
CA GLU A 529 -9.65 1.88 1.01
C GLU A 529 -9.74 2.48 2.42
N VAL A 530 -9.27 1.76 3.44
CA VAL A 530 -9.23 2.26 4.82
C VAL A 530 -8.28 3.46 4.94
N ILE A 531 -7.12 3.42 4.31
CA ILE A 531 -6.15 4.54 4.33
C ILE A 531 -6.78 5.78 3.69
N VAL A 532 -7.40 5.65 2.52
CA VAL A 532 -8.08 6.77 1.83
C VAL A 532 -9.19 7.36 2.70
N PHE A 533 -9.99 6.51 3.36
CA PHE A 533 -11.03 6.96 4.27
C PHE A 533 -10.47 7.73 5.48
N LEU A 534 -9.37 7.25 6.07
CA LEU A 534 -8.72 7.93 7.19
C LEU A 534 -8.14 9.28 6.76
N ASP A 535 -7.51 9.36 5.59
CA ASP A 535 -6.97 10.61 5.05
C ASP A 535 -8.07 11.65 4.79
N GLU A 536 -9.20 11.24 4.21
CA GLU A 536 -10.36 12.11 4.02
C GLU A 536 -10.91 12.63 5.35
N ARG A 537 -10.99 11.76 6.37
CA ARG A 537 -11.47 12.13 7.70
C ARG A 537 -10.50 13.07 8.42
N VAL A 538 -9.19 12.84 8.30
CA VAL A 538 -8.17 13.74 8.85
C VAL A 538 -8.27 15.11 8.19
N LYS A 539 -8.37 15.17 6.86
CA LYS A 539 -8.54 16.42 6.10
C LYS A 539 -9.82 17.17 6.50
N ALA A 540 -10.92 16.46 6.74
CA ALA A 540 -12.15 17.06 7.24
C ALA A 540 -12.01 17.65 8.65
N LEU A 541 -11.28 16.96 9.54
CA LEU A 541 -10.97 17.46 10.88
C LEU A 541 -10.02 18.67 10.85
N GLU A 542 -9.00 18.66 10.02
CA GLU A 542 -8.08 19.78 9.82
C GLU A 542 -8.84 21.03 9.36
N LYS A 543 -9.73 20.88 8.37
CA LYS A 543 -10.60 21.97 7.92
C LYS A 543 -11.50 22.49 9.05
N ALA A 544 -12.09 21.61 9.86
CA ALA A 544 -12.92 22.01 10.99
C ALA A 544 -12.11 22.76 12.07
N VAL A 545 -10.86 22.36 12.31
CA VAL A 545 -9.95 23.05 13.22
C VAL A 545 -9.62 24.45 12.71
N ASP A 546 -9.33 24.61 11.42
CA ASP A 546 -9.03 25.92 10.84
C ASP A 546 -10.25 26.85 10.81
N ASP A 547 -11.45 26.31 10.55
CA ASP A 547 -12.70 27.05 10.70
C ASP A 547 -12.93 27.53 12.14
N MET A 548 -12.61 26.70 13.14
CA MET A 548 -12.69 27.09 14.55
C MET A 548 -11.67 28.16 14.90
N LYS A 549 -10.42 28.07 14.43
CA LYS A 549 -9.40 29.12 14.63
C LYS A 549 -9.82 30.45 14.01
N SER A 550 -10.40 30.42 12.81
CA SER A 550 -10.95 31.61 12.13
C SER A 550 -12.06 32.26 12.96
N LYS A 551 -13.01 31.45 13.45
CA LYS A 551 -14.09 31.93 14.35
C LYS A 551 -13.54 32.50 15.66
N GLU A 552 -12.53 31.85 16.25
CA GLU A 552 -11.88 32.33 17.47
C GLU A 552 -11.18 33.68 17.25
N ALA A 553 -10.46 33.83 16.14
CA ALA A 553 -9.83 35.09 15.75
C ALA A 553 -10.86 36.22 15.56
N LYS A 554 -12.01 35.91 14.92
CA LYS A 554 -13.12 36.86 14.76
C LYS A 554 -13.72 37.27 16.10
N ILE A 555 -14.01 36.32 16.99
CA ILE A 555 -14.56 36.60 18.34
C ILE A 555 -13.55 37.42 19.16
N LYS A 556 -12.25 37.08 19.11
CA LYS A 556 -11.20 37.86 19.77
C LYS A 556 -11.16 39.30 19.26
N LYS A 557 -11.24 39.52 17.95
CA LYS A 557 -11.30 40.86 17.34
C LYS A 557 -12.54 41.64 17.79
N GLU A 558 -13.72 41.02 17.75
CA GLU A 558 -14.97 41.63 18.21
C GLU A 558 -14.91 42.00 19.70
N SER A 559 -14.33 41.14 20.54
CA SER A 559 -14.14 41.41 21.97
C SER A 559 -13.23 42.63 22.21
N LEU A 560 -12.15 42.76 21.44
CA LEU A 560 -11.21 43.87 21.51
C LEU A 560 -11.87 45.19 21.07
N ASP A 561 -12.71 45.14 20.04
CA ASP A 561 -13.50 46.30 19.59
C ASP A 561 -14.51 46.75 20.63
N ILE A 562 -15.16 45.82 21.36
CA ILE A 562 -16.06 46.15 22.46
C ILE A 562 -15.29 46.82 23.61
N VAL A 563 -14.12 46.29 23.98
CA VAL A 563 -13.25 46.89 25.00
C VAL A 563 -12.84 48.31 24.59
N ASN A 564 -12.40 48.51 23.35
CA ASN A 564 -12.03 49.82 22.82
C ASN A 564 -13.21 50.82 22.81
N LYS A 565 -14.42 50.36 22.45
CA LYS A 565 -15.64 51.19 22.50
C LYS A 565 -15.98 51.57 23.94
N ASN A 566 -15.88 50.64 24.87
CA ASN A 566 -16.13 50.90 26.29
C ASN A 566 -15.08 51.84 26.88
N GLU A 567 -13.80 51.70 26.51
CA GLU A 567 -12.76 52.63 26.95
C GLU A 567 -13.04 54.06 26.46
N LYS A 568 -13.46 54.23 25.20
CA LYS A 568 -13.88 55.54 24.67
C LYS A 568 -15.05 56.13 25.45
N LYS A 569 -16.09 55.33 25.75
CA LYS A 569 -17.22 55.76 26.58
C LYS A 569 -16.78 56.16 27.99
N SER A 570 -15.90 55.39 28.61
CA SER A 570 -15.32 55.71 29.93
C SER A 570 -14.53 57.00 29.90
N ARG A 571 -13.76 57.29 28.84
CA ARG A 571 -13.06 58.57 28.66
C ARG A 571 -14.04 59.73 28.56
N VAL A 572 -15.08 59.63 27.72
CA VAL A 572 -16.12 60.66 27.58
C VAL A 572 -16.83 60.92 28.91
N LEU A 573 -17.23 59.88 29.65
CA LEU A 573 -17.85 60.03 30.96
C LEU A 573 -16.89 60.67 31.98
N SER A 574 -15.61 60.30 31.94
CA SER A 574 -14.58 60.92 32.79
C SER A 574 -14.40 62.40 32.48
N ASP A 575 -14.40 62.77 31.20
CA ASP A 575 -14.29 64.18 30.77
C ASP A 575 -15.55 64.98 31.11
N MET A 576 -16.75 64.40 30.96
CA MET A 576 -18.01 65.02 31.42
C MET A 576 -18.00 65.27 32.93
N LEU A 577 -17.57 64.29 33.73
CA LEU A 577 -17.46 64.44 35.19
C LEU A 577 -16.44 65.51 35.56
N ARG A 578 -15.31 65.58 34.86
CA ARG A 578 -14.31 66.64 35.04
C ARG A 578 -14.89 68.01 34.70
N PHE A 579 -15.63 68.13 33.60
CA PHE A 579 -16.26 69.38 33.18
C PHE A 579 -17.28 69.85 34.22
N GLU A 580 -18.14 68.97 34.74
CA GLU A 580 -19.10 69.31 35.78
C GLU A 580 -18.43 69.68 37.11
N LEU A 581 -17.35 68.99 37.51
CA LEU A 581 -16.55 69.35 38.68
C LEU A 581 -15.94 70.75 38.55
N VAL A 582 -15.38 71.08 37.38
CA VAL A 582 -14.83 72.42 37.10
C VAL A 582 -15.92 73.48 37.11
N ARG A 583 -17.10 73.15 36.56
CA ARG A 583 -18.26 74.05 36.50
C ARG A 583 -18.83 74.37 37.87
N HIS A 584 -19.02 73.37 38.73
CA HIS A 584 -19.64 73.55 40.05
C HIS A 584 -18.66 74.07 41.13
N TYR A 585 -17.37 73.76 41.04
CA TYR A 585 -16.39 74.11 42.08
C TYR A 585 -15.08 74.67 41.50
N PRO A 586 -15.10 75.84 40.85
CA PRO A 586 -13.95 76.34 40.09
C PRO A 586 -12.69 76.53 40.94
N LYS A 587 -12.83 76.98 42.20
CA LYS A 587 -11.71 77.19 43.14
C LYS A 587 -11.11 75.87 43.65
N ALA A 588 -11.94 74.88 43.96
CA ALA A 588 -11.48 73.57 44.41
C ALA A 588 -10.87 72.75 43.25
N ALA A 589 -11.45 72.90 42.05
CA ALA A 589 -10.95 72.26 40.84
C ALA A 589 -9.53 72.72 40.47
N THR A 590 -9.21 74.00 40.62
CA THR A 590 -7.84 74.51 40.38
C THR A 590 -6.84 73.93 41.36
N THR A 591 -7.18 73.84 42.65
CA THR A 591 -6.32 73.21 43.66
C THR A 591 -6.11 71.72 43.40
N LEU A 592 -7.15 70.98 42.99
CA LEU A 592 -7.03 69.55 42.65
C LEU A 592 -6.23 69.33 41.37
N LEU A 593 -6.37 70.19 40.36
CA LEU A 593 -5.56 70.14 39.13
C LEU A 593 -4.07 70.39 39.43
N LEU A 594 -3.76 71.39 40.27
CA LEU A 594 -2.39 71.67 40.73
C LEU A 594 -1.81 70.50 41.51
N LEU A 595 -2.59 69.89 42.41
CA LEU A 595 -2.16 68.72 43.18
C LEU A 595 -1.92 67.52 42.25
N ALA A 596 -2.82 67.25 41.32
CA ALA A 596 -2.68 66.16 40.35
C ALA A 596 -1.49 66.37 39.41
N ALA A 597 -1.20 67.61 39.01
CA ALA A 597 -0.02 67.95 38.22
C ALA A 597 1.28 67.75 39.01
N ALA A 598 1.30 68.14 40.30
CA ALA A 598 2.44 67.92 41.18
C ALA A 598 2.71 66.42 41.40
N ILE A 599 1.67 65.62 41.60
CA ILE A 599 1.80 64.15 41.73
C ILE A 599 2.33 63.53 40.43
N ARG A 600 1.75 63.90 39.26
CA ARG A 600 2.23 63.41 37.96
C ARG A 600 3.69 63.78 37.67
N GLY A 601 4.08 65.01 38.00
CA GLY A 601 5.47 65.47 37.90
C GLY A 601 6.40 64.65 38.80
N GLY A 602 5.96 64.34 40.02
CA GLY A 602 6.70 63.48 40.95
C GLY A 602 6.89 62.05 40.44
N GLU A 603 5.86 61.45 39.84
CA GLU A 603 5.98 60.11 39.26
C GLU A 603 6.86 60.05 38.02
N ALA A 604 6.75 61.01 37.11
CA ALA A 604 7.61 61.10 35.93
C ALA A 604 9.09 61.24 36.34
N MET A 605 9.36 62.05 37.37
CA MET A 605 10.71 62.20 37.91
C MET A 605 11.22 60.90 38.58
N ARG A 606 10.36 60.14 39.27
CA ARG A 606 10.72 58.82 39.82
C ARG A 606 10.99 57.78 38.74
N ARG A 607 10.21 57.74 37.65
CA ARG A 607 10.47 56.84 36.51
C ARG A 607 11.80 57.17 35.85
N ASN A 608 12.08 58.46 35.64
CA ASN A 608 13.35 58.91 35.05
C ASN A 608 14.56 58.60 35.95
N ARG A 609 14.38 58.60 37.29
CA ARG A 609 15.41 58.13 38.22
C ARG A 609 15.61 56.62 38.20
N ARG A 610 14.55 55.83 37.99
CA ARG A 610 14.67 54.36 37.85
C ARG A 610 15.34 53.96 36.55
N THR A 611 15.02 54.62 35.43
CA THR A 611 15.69 54.36 34.15
C THR A 611 17.16 54.78 34.19
N LYS A 612 17.50 55.86 34.89
CA LYS A 612 18.91 56.27 35.12
C LYS A 612 19.67 55.42 36.13
N ALA A 613 19.00 54.59 36.93
CA ALA A 613 19.64 53.69 37.88
C ALA A 613 19.85 52.27 37.31
N ASN A 614 19.20 51.96 36.19
CA ASN A 614 19.35 50.71 35.45
C ASN A 614 20.30 50.82 34.24
N LEU A 615 20.73 52.03 33.92
CA LEU A 615 21.90 52.33 33.07
C LEU A 615 23.08 52.60 33.99
#